data_AF-A0A017S7D2-F1
#
_entry.id   AF-A0A017S7D2-F1
#
_cell.length_a   1.000
_cell.length_b   1.000
_cell.length_c   1.000
_cell.angle_alpha   90.00
_cell.angle_beta   90.00
_cell.angle_gamma   90.00
#
_symmetry.space_group_name_H-M   'P 1'
#
loop_
_entity.id
_entity.type
_entity.pdbx_description
1 polymer ?
#
loop_
_entity_poly.entity_id
_entity_poly.type
_entity_poly.pdbx_seq_one_letter_code
_entity_poly.pdbx_strand_id
1 'polypeptide(L)'
;MWLIFKYKSHAHLFRELNEAEESDENENGLTASEHVEIPLRSRAAYLLWLTVVFILAMQCLNNLINAPVPSSTTRIFVGGVLLPFVTNVSNIIKTCLIARSSRMELVLHLTVETAIGLTFFTLPILIIASATVGYPLLISGVPMVLNAILFISVLAVAFLIKDGTLTYLKGCMCLALYDLTP
;
A
#
# COMPACT_ATOMS: atom_id res chain seq x y z
N MET A 1 12.31 3.70 15.79
CA MET A 1 13.08 4.91 15.41
C MET A 1 12.34 5.78 14.39
N TRP A 2 11.78 5.20 13.30
CA TRP A 2 11.02 5.95 12.27
C TRP A 2 9.84 6.77 12.80
N LEU A 3 9.03 6.23 13.72
CA LEU A 3 7.92 6.98 14.33
C LEU A 3 8.38 8.23 15.11
N ILE A 4 9.54 8.17 15.76
CA ILE A 4 10.11 9.32 16.47
C ILE A 4 10.59 10.38 15.48
N PHE A 5 11.11 9.96 14.33
CA PHE A 5 11.50 10.86 13.26
C PHE A 5 10.28 11.61 12.69
N LYS A 6 9.20 10.87 12.38
CA LYS A 6 7.96 11.41 11.83
C LYS A 6 7.26 12.38 12.79
N TYR A 7 7.08 12.00 14.05
CA TYR A 7 6.23 12.75 14.99
C TYR A 7 6.98 13.71 15.91
N LYS A 8 8.32 13.65 15.97
CA LYS A 8 9.10 14.49 16.89
C LYS A 8 10.16 15.33 16.20
N SER A 9 11.10 14.72 15.46
CA SER A 9 12.22 15.49 14.91
C SER A 9 11.87 16.26 13.64
N HIS A 10 11.11 15.65 12.72
CA HIS A 10 10.76 16.25 11.42
C HIS A 10 9.25 16.50 11.28
N ALA A 11 8.55 16.65 12.41
CA ALA A 11 7.10 16.82 12.44
C ALA A 11 6.60 18.01 11.62
N HIS A 12 7.39 19.08 11.49
CA HIS A 12 7.01 20.25 10.68
C HIS A 12 6.87 19.90 9.19
N LEU A 13 7.79 19.09 8.64
CA LEU A 13 7.81 18.69 7.24
C LEU A 13 6.58 17.81 6.92
N PHE A 14 6.31 16.83 7.77
CA PHE A 14 5.14 15.96 7.62
C PHE A 14 3.82 16.71 7.82
N ARG A 15 3.81 17.76 8.66
CA ARG A 15 2.61 18.57 8.85
C ARG A 15 2.27 19.39 7.60
N GLU A 16 3.27 20.01 6.98
CA GLU A 16 3.09 20.75 5.72
C GLU A 16 2.61 19.84 4.58
N LEU A 17 3.17 18.62 4.49
CA LEU A 17 2.75 17.61 3.52
C LEU A 17 1.30 17.13 3.75
N ASN A 18 0.90 16.92 5.01
CA ASN A 18 -0.48 16.54 5.34
C ASN A 18 -1.48 17.67 5.02
N GLU A 19 -1.13 18.92 5.33
CA GLU A 19 -1.96 20.09 5.00
C GLU A 19 -2.09 20.25 3.47
N ALA A 20 -1.01 19.98 2.72
CA ALA A 20 -1.03 19.95 1.27
C ALA A 20 -1.91 18.81 0.72
N GLU A 21 -1.81 17.60 1.27
CA GLU A 21 -2.68 16.47 0.93
C GLU A 21 -4.15 16.78 1.17
N GLU A 22 -4.51 17.29 2.36
CA GLU A 22 -5.89 17.69 2.68
C GLU A 22 -6.41 18.78 1.73
N SER A 23 -5.56 19.73 1.33
CA SER A 23 -5.95 20.76 0.37
C SER A 23 -6.29 20.19 -1.01
N ASP A 24 -5.45 19.28 -1.54
CA ASP A 24 -5.69 18.64 -2.83
C ASP A 24 -6.85 17.63 -2.76
N GLU A 25 -7.06 16.96 -1.63
CA GLU A 25 -8.22 16.08 -1.43
C GLU A 25 -9.54 16.87 -1.44
N ASN A 26 -9.57 18.04 -0.81
CA ASN A 26 -10.73 18.94 -0.82
C ASN A 26 -11.00 19.50 -2.22
N GLU A 27 -9.96 19.97 -2.93
CA GLU A 27 -10.09 20.49 -4.30
C GLU A 27 -10.59 19.41 -5.28
N ASN A 28 -10.13 18.17 -5.12
CA ASN A 28 -10.55 17.04 -5.96
C ASN A 28 -11.88 16.40 -5.52
N GLY A 29 -12.54 16.93 -4.49
CA GLY A 29 -13.80 16.39 -3.96
C GLY A 29 -13.67 15.00 -3.33
N LEU A 30 -12.46 14.61 -2.92
CA LEU A 30 -12.17 13.32 -2.30
C LEU A 30 -12.68 13.23 -0.85
N THR A 31 -12.70 14.39 -0.19
CA THR A 31 -13.16 14.58 1.18
C THR A 31 -14.33 15.56 1.19
N ALA A 32 -15.44 15.17 0.55
CA ALA A 32 -16.73 15.81 0.81
C ALA A 32 -17.28 15.34 2.17
N SER A 33 -16.55 15.63 3.25
CA SER A 33 -17.08 15.50 4.60
C SER A 33 -16.98 16.87 5.26
N GLU A 34 -18.10 17.60 5.17
CA GLU A 34 -18.51 18.45 6.29
C GLU A 34 -18.26 17.63 7.57
N HIS A 35 -17.66 18.25 8.60
CA HIS A 35 -17.38 17.60 9.88
C HIS A 35 -18.70 17.16 10.54
N VAL A 36 -19.27 16.05 10.09
CA VAL A 36 -20.42 15.41 10.72
C VAL A 36 -19.87 14.79 11.99
N GLU A 37 -20.10 15.45 13.11
CA GLU A 37 -19.77 14.92 14.42
C GLU A 37 -20.57 13.63 14.66
N ILE A 38 -19.98 12.48 14.31
CA ILE A 38 -20.63 11.20 14.49
C ILE A 38 -20.67 10.89 15.99
N PRO A 39 -21.86 10.71 16.60
CA PRO A 39 -21.97 10.41 18.03
C PRO A 39 -21.24 9.10 18.37
N LEU A 40 -20.66 9.04 19.57
CA LEU A 40 -19.77 7.92 19.99
C LEU A 40 -20.41 6.54 19.83
N ARG A 41 -21.73 6.43 20.07
CA ARG A 41 -22.50 5.19 19.89
C ARG A 41 -22.59 4.76 18.41
N SER A 42 -22.74 5.72 17.50
CA SER A 42 -22.79 5.46 16.06
C SER A 42 -21.40 5.10 15.52
N ARG A 43 -20.33 5.67 16.08
CA ARG A 43 -18.94 5.28 15.76
C ARG A 43 -18.66 3.83 16.16
N ALA A 44 -19.09 3.43 17.36
CA ALA A 44 -18.94 2.06 17.83
C ALA A 44 -19.74 1.07 16.97
N ALA A 45 -20.98 1.41 16.60
CA ALA A 45 -21.79 0.59 15.70
C ALA A 45 -21.15 0.45 14.30
N TYR A 46 -20.60 1.53 13.75
CA TYR A 46 -19.90 1.51 12.46
C TYR A 46 -18.63 0.65 12.51
N LEU A 47 -17.83 0.78 13.58
CA LEU A 47 -16.64 -0.04 13.77
C LEU A 47 -17.00 -1.53 13.89
N LEU A 48 -18.05 -1.86 14.65
CA LEU A 48 -18.52 -3.24 14.79
C LEU A 48 -19.03 -3.80 13.45
N TRP A 49 -19.73 -2.98 12.66
CA TRP A 49 -20.16 -3.37 11.33
C TRP A 49 -18.96 -3.62 10.40
N LEU A 50 -17.96 -2.73 10.42
CA LEU A 50 -16.74 -2.86 9.63
C LEU A 50 -15.96 -4.14 9.99
N THR A 51 -15.86 -4.47 11.28
CA THR A 51 -15.17 -5.70 11.70
C THR A 51 -15.91 -6.95 11.25
N VAL A 52 -17.26 -6.97 11.28
CA VAL A 52 -18.05 -8.09 10.76
C VAL A 52 -17.83 -8.26 9.25
N VAL A 53 -17.89 -7.17 8.49
CA VAL A 53 -17.63 -7.21 7.03
C VAL A 53 -16.21 -7.71 6.74
N PHE A 54 -15.22 -7.25 7.51
CA PHE A 54 -13.84 -7.70 7.38
C PHE A 54 -13.67 -9.20 7.66
N ILE A 55 -14.31 -9.73 8.71
CA ILE A 55 -14.30 -11.17 9.01
C ILE A 55 -14.93 -11.96 7.85
N LEU A 56 -16.06 -11.49 7.31
CA LEU A 56 -16.71 -12.13 6.17
C LEU A 56 -15.81 -12.14 4.93
N ALA A 57 -15.14 -11.02 4.64
CA ALA A 57 -14.18 -10.92 3.54
C ALA A 57 -13.00 -11.90 3.71
N MET A 58 -12.48 -12.03 4.94
CA MET A 58 -11.43 -13.00 5.25
C MET A 58 -11.90 -14.45 5.06
N GLN A 59 -13.15 -14.76 5.43
CA GLN A 59 -13.73 -16.07 5.18
C GLN A 59 -13.87 -16.36 3.68
N CYS A 60 -14.31 -15.38 2.89
CA CYS A 60 -14.36 -15.49 1.43
C CYS A 60 -12.98 -15.72 0.82
N LEU A 61 -11.96 -15.01 1.30
CA LEU A 61 -10.58 -15.18 0.85
C LEU A 61 -10.05 -16.59 1.16
N ASN A 62 -10.31 -17.10 2.37
CA ASN A 62 -9.94 -18.46 2.74
C ASN A 62 -10.63 -19.49 1.83
N ASN A 63 -11.92 -19.28 1.53
CA ASN A 63 -12.64 -20.15 0.59
C ASN A 63 -12.08 -20.07 -0.83
N LEU A 64 -11.63 -18.90 -1.28
CA LEU A 64 -11.01 -18.71 -2.60
C LEU A 64 -9.66 -19.44 -2.71
N ILE A 65 -8.85 -19.41 -1.65
CA ILE A 65 -7.56 -20.14 -1.59
C ILE A 65 -7.77 -21.67 -1.59
N ASN A 66 -8.78 -22.14 -0.87
CA ASN A 66 -9.09 -23.56 -0.70
C ASN A 66 -9.94 -24.14 -1.84
N ALA A 67 -10.52 -23.28 -2.70
CA ALA A 67 -11.22 -23.72 -3.88
C ALA A 67 -10.25 -24.47 -4.83
N PRO A 68 -10.73 -25.50 -5.56
CA PRO A 68 -9.94 -26.23 -6.53
C PRO A 68 -9.70 -25.35 -7.77
N VAL A 69 -8.82 -24.36 -7.64
CA VAL A 69 -8.36 -23.55 -8.76
C VAL A 69 -7.36 -24.35 -9.61
N PRO A 70 -7.43 -24.24 -10.94
CA PRO A 70 -6.77 -25.16 -11.86
C PRO A 70 -5.23 -25.03 -11.93
N SER A 71 -4.61 -24.00 -11.33
CA SER A 71 -3.15 -23.83 -11.38
C SER A 71 -2.56 -23.26 -10.09
N SER A 72 -1.35 -23.75 -9.71
CA SER A 72 -0.55 -23.20 -8.61
C SER A 72 -0.19 -21.72 -8.84
N THR A 73 -0.03 -21.32 -10.10
CA THR A 73 0.26 -19.96 -10.54
C THR A 73 -0.84 -18.98 -10.13
N THR A 74 -2.11 -19.37 -10.22
CA THR A 74 -3.25 -18.52 -9.80
C THR A 74 -3.20 -18.22 -8.30
N ARG A 75 -2.72 -19.15 -7.45
CA ARG A 75 -2.59 -18.89 -6.01
C ARG A 75 -1.50 -17.87 -5.69
N ILE A 76 -0.35 -17.95 -6.37
CA ILE A 76 0.75 -16.99 -6.19
C ILE A 76 0.33 -15.60 -6.67
N PHE A 77 -0.37 -15.52 -7.80
CA PHE A 77 -0.89 -14.25 -8.33
C PHE A 77 -1.93 -13.61 -7.39
N VAL A 78 -2.90 -14.39 -6.89
CA VAL A 78 -3.92 -13.88 -5.96
C VAL A 78 -3.31 -13.39 -4.65
N GLY A 79 -2.37 -14.14 -4.07
CA GLY A 79 -1.73 -13.76 -2.81
C GLY A 79 -0.68 -12.66 -2.96
N GLY A 80 0.11 -12.69 -4.03
CA GLY A 80 1.27 -11.81 -4.24
C GLY A 80 0.94 -10.50 -4.94
N VAL A 81 -0.04 -10.48 -5.84
CA VAL A 81 -0.38 -9.30 -6.67
C VAL A 81 -1.76 -8.75 -6.32
N LEU A 82 -2.79 -9.60 -6.34
CA LEU A 82 -4.17 -9.13 -6.17
C LEU A 82 -4.45 -8.62 -4.76
N LEU A 83 -3.98 -9.33 -3.72
CA LEU A 83 -4.19 -8.91 -2.33
C LEU A 83 -3.56 -7.52 -2.05
N PRO A 84 -2.26 -7.31 -2.30
CA PRO A 84 -1.62 -6.01 -2.04
C PRO A 84 -2.17 -4.88 -2.92
N PHE A 85 -2.63 -5.20 -4.13
CA PHE A 85 -3.26 -4.23 -5.02
C PHE A 85 -4.57 -3.72 -4.44
N VAL A 86 -5.48 -4.62 -4.05
CA VAL A 86 -6.81 -4.23 -3.52
C VAL A 86 -6.67 -3.48 -2.20
N THR A 87 -5.70 -3.82 -1.36
CA THR A 87 -5.47 -3.09 -0.09
C THR A 87 -4.99 -1.66 -0.31
N ASN A 88 -4.26 -1.40 -1.41
CA ASN A 88 -3.70 -0.09 -1.71
C ASN A 88 -4.47 0.67 -2.78
N VAL A 89 -5.55 0.11 -3.37
CA VAL A 89 -6.27 0.71 -4.51
C VAL A 89 -6.81 2.10 -4.18
N SER A 90 -7.31 2.28 -2.95
CA SER A 90 -7.77 3.59 -2.48
C SER A 90 -6.65 4.61 -2.61
N ASN A 91 -5.47 4.29 -2.06
CA ASN A 91 -4.30 5.15 -2.12
C ASN A 91 -3.83 5.41 -3.56
N ILE A 92 -3.83 4.37 -4.41
CA ILE A 92 -3.46 4.53 -5.84
C ILE A 92 -4.38 5.54 -6.53
N ILE A 93 -5.70 5.46 -6.29
CA ILE A 93 -6.67 6.41 -6.85
C ILE A 93 -6.41 7.82 -6.29
N LYS A 94 -6.21 7.95 -4.97
CA LYS A 94 -5.90 9.24 -4.33
C LYS A 94 -4.68 9.90 -4.97
N THR A 95 -3.59 9.17 -5.05
CA THR A 95 -2.31 9.64 -5.60
C THR A 95 -2.45 9.98 -7.08
N CYS A 96 -3.24 9.22 -7.86
CA CYS A 96 -3.50 9.53 -9.26
C CYS A 96 -4.27 10.86 -9.42
N LEU A 97 -5.20 11.17 -8.51
CA LEU A 97 -5.93 12.43 -8.52
C LEU A 97 -5.02 13.60 -8.13
N ILE A 98 -4.21 13.45 -7.07
CA ILE A 98 -3.22 14.47 -6.66
C ILE A 98 -2.18 14.71 -7.77
N ALA A 99 -1.81 13.68 -8.54
CA ALA A 99 -0.91 13.83 -9.69
C ALA A 99 -1.47 14.76 -10.78
N ARG A 100 -2.80 14.91 -10.89
CA ARG A 100 -3.42 15.84 -11.85
C ARG A 100 -3.23 17.30 -11.45
N SER A 101 -3.08 17.57 -10.15
CA SER A 101 -2.75 18.90 -9.61
C SER A 101 -1.28 19.29 -9.83
N SER A 102 -0.50 18.52 -10.60
CA SER A 102 0.93 18.76 -10.87
C SER A 102 1.82 18.79 -9.62
N ARG A 103 1.33 18.30 -8.47
CA ARG A 103 2.10 18.18 -7.21
C ARG A 103 2.82 16.83 -7.13
N MET A 104 3.77 16.62 -8.03
CA MET A 104 4.46 15.32 -8.14
C MET A 104 5.34 15.00 -6.92
N GLU A 105 5.86 16.01 -6.21
CA GLU A 105 6.60 15.81 -4.95
C GLU A 105 5.72 15.21 -3.85
N LEU A 106 4.47 15.69 -3.74
CA LEU A 106 3.48 15.16 -2.81
C LEU A 106 3.10 13.71 -3.17
N VAL A 107 2.88 13.44 -4.45
CA VAL A 107 2.62 12.07 -4.97
C VAL A 107 3.75 11.11 -4.61
N LEU A 108 5.00 11.54 -4.81
CA LEU A 108 6.16 10.73 -4.50
C LEU A 108 6.28 10.50 -2.99
N HIS A 109 6.01 11.52 -2.17
CA HIS A 109 5.97 11.40 -0.72
C HIS A 109 4.97 10.35 -0.26
N LEU A 110 3.71 10.46 -0.68
CA LEU A 110 2.63 9.53 -0.31
C LEU A 110 2.94 8.09 -0.78
N THR A 111 3.53 7.96 -1.97
CA THR A 111 3.93 6.65 -2.50
C THR A 111 5.06 6.02 -1.69
N VAL A 112 6.08 6.81 -1.33
CA VAL A 112 7.20 6.31 -0.50
C VAL A 112 6.74 6.01 0.92
N GLU A 113 5.83 6.80 1.48
CA GLU A 113 5.29 6.56 2.82
C GLU A 113 4.57 5.22 2.90
N THR A 114 3.70 4.92 1.93
CA THR A 114 3.01 3.62 1.89
C THR A 114 3.97 2.44 1.70
N ALA A 115 5.01 2.59 0.88
CA ALA A 115 6.05 1.58 0.70
C ALA A 115 6.85 1.32 2.01
N ILE A 116 7.25 2.39 2.72
CA ILE A 116 7.95 2.29 4.00
C ILE A 116 7.04 1.65 5.05
N GLY A 117 5.77 2.05 5.13
CA GLY A 117 4.80 1.46 6.06
C GLY A 117 4.65 -0.05 5.83
N LEU A 118 4.47 -0.47 4.58
CA LEU A 118 4.34 -1.88 4.25
C LEU A 118 5.62 -2.67 4.59
N THR A 119 6.79 -2.09 4.33
CA THR A 119 8.08 -2.79 4.48
C THR A 119 8.59 -2.82 5.92
N PHE A 120 8.54 -1.69 6.63
CA PHE A 120 9.12 -1.56 7.97
C PHE A 120 8.15 -1.89 9.10
N PHE A 121 6.85 -1.95 8.82
CA PHE A 121 5.85 -2.28 9.84
C PHE A 121 5.13 -3.58 9.50
N THR A 122 4.50 -3.67 8.32
CA THR A 122 3.67 -4.82 7.99
C THR A 122 4.48 -6.11 7.81
N LEU A 123 5.61 -6.08 7.09
CA LEU A 123 6.43 -7.29 6.89
C LEU A 123 6.99 -7.87 8.20
N PRO A 124 7.60 -7.11 9.12
CA PRO A 124 8.08 -7.66 10.40
C PRO A 124 6.96 -8.30 11.24
N ILE A 125 5.80 -7.66 11.30
CA ILE A 125 4.63 -8.20 12.03
C ILE A 125 4.18 -9.51 11.38
N LEU A 126 4.15 -9.57 10.05
CA LEU A 126 3.78 -10.78 9.31
C LEU A 126 4.76 -11.93 9.57
N ILE A 127 6.07 -11.65 9.62
CA ILE A 127 7.10 -12.65 9.91
C ILE A 127 6.97 -13.19 11.33
N ILE A 128 6.72 -12.32 12.32
CA ILE A 128 6.55 -12.72 13.72
C ILE A 128 5.27 -13.56 13.87
N ALA A 129 4.15 -13.13 13.29
CA ALA A 129 2.88 -13.87 13.31
C ALA A 129 2.99 -15.22 12.57
N SER A 130 3.74 -15.26 11.48
CA SER A 130 4.06 -16.48 10.74
C SER A 130 4.84 -17.50 11.57
N ALA A 131 5.77 -17.03 12.39
CA ALA A 131 6.53 -17.89 13.29
C ALA A 131 5.64 -18.51 14.39
N THR A 132 4.62 -17.80 14.88
CA THR A 132 3.71 -18.34 15.92
C THR A 132 2.70 -19.35 15.37
N VAL A 133 2.35 -19.27 14.09
CA VAL A 133 1.41 -20.19 13.40
C VAL A 133 2.11 -21.43 12.82
N GLY A 134 3.45 -21.50 12.88
CA GLY A 134 4.24 -22.67 12.48
C GLY A 134 4.60 -22.77 11.00
N TYR A 135 4.31 -21.73 10.21
CA TYR A 135 4.63 -21.66 8.77
C TYR A 135 5.58 -20.48 8.51
N PRO A 136 6.92 -20.66 8.56
CA PRO A 136 7.86 -19.55 8.41
C PRO A 136 7.92 -19.02 6.98
N LEU A 137 7.39 -17.81 6.76
CA LEU A 137 7.33 -17.10 5.49
C LEU A 137 8.71 -16.86 4.85
N LEU A 138 9.77 -16.67 5.66
CA LEU A 138 11.10 -16.32 5.17
C LEU A 138 11.99 -17.51 4.75
N ILE A 139 11.75 -18.71 5.26
CA ILE A 139 12.74 -19.81 5.22
C ILE A 139 12.49 -20.82 4.10
N SER A 140 11.27 -20.93 3.56
CA SER A 140 10.95 -22.00 2.60
C SER A 140 9.97 -21.63 1.48
N GLY A 141 9.29 -20.49 1.56
CA GLY A 141 8.10 -20.21 0.72
C GLY A 141 8.33 -19.36 -0.53
N VAL A 142 9.34 -18.48 -0.56
CA VAL A 142 9.51 -17.51 -1.65
C VAL A 142 10.58 -17.99 -2.64
N PRO A 143 10.26 -18.18 -3.93
CA PRO A 143 11.25 -18.59 -4.91
C PRO A 143 12.32 -17.50 -5.07
N MET A 144 13.59 -17.92 -5.15
CA MET A 144 14.75 -17.02 -5.27
C MET A 144 14.61 -16.03 -6.44
N VAL A 145 13.98 -16.47 -7.54
CA VAL A 145 13.69 -15.65 -8.71
C VAL A 145 12.79 -14.46 -8.36
N LEU A 146 11.78 -14.64 -7.52
CA LEU A 146 10.86 -13.56 -7.12
C LEU A 146 11.58 -12.50 -6.28
N ASN A 147 12.45 -12.92 -5.37
CA ASN A 147 13.29 -12.01 -4.59
C ASN A 147 14.28 -11.24 -5.47
N ALA A 148 14.87 -11.90 -6.46
CA ALA A 148 15.78 -11.25 -7.41
C ALA A 148 15.05 -10.19 -8.27
N ILE A 149 13.86 -10.52 -8.78
CA ILE A 149 13.02 -9.58 -9.55
C ILE A 149 12.60 -8.39 -8.68
N LEU A 150 12.15 -8.64 -7.44
CA LEU A 150 11.80 -7.58 -6.49
C LEU A 150 13.00 -6.65 -6.23
N PHE A 151 14.18 -7.22 -5.96
CA PHE A 151 15.38 -6.45 -5.72
C PHE A 151 15.78 -5.57 -6.92
N ILE A 152 15.75 -6.14 -8.13
CA ILE A 152 16.01 -5.40 -9.38
C ILE A 152 14.97 -4.31 -9.59
N SER A 153 13.70 -4.59 -9.27
CA SER A 153 12.61 -3.63 -9.44
C SER A 153 12.78 -2.41 -8.54
N VAL A 154 13.06 -2.62 -7.25
CA VAL A 154 13.34 -1.53 -6.30
C VAL A 154 14.56 -0.72 -6.73
N LEU A 155 15.62 -1.41 -7.19
CA LEU A 155 16.83 -0.75 -7.66
C LEU A 155 16.56 0.11 -8.92
N ALA A 156 15.81 -0.42 -9.88
CA ALA A 156 15.43 0.29 -11.09
C ALA A 156 14.62 1.56 -10.75
N VAL A 157 13.59 1.44 -9.90
CA VAL A 157 12.79 2.59 -9.46
C VAL A 157 13.65 3.63 -8.73
N ALA A 158 14.57 3.19 -7.87
CA ALA A 158 15.50 4.09 -7.17
C ALA A 158 16.40 4.87 -8.15
N PHE A 159 16.87 4.24 -9.23
CA PHE A 159 17.62 4.93 -10.28
C PHE A 159 16.74 5.90 -11.09
N LEU A 160 15.50 5.53 -11.41
CA LEU A 160 14.59 6.40 -12.18
C LEU A 160 14.25 7.71 -11.45
N ILE A 161 14.12 7.64 -10.13
CA ILE A 161 13.78 8.79 -9.26
C ILE A 161 15.00 9.65 -8.92
N LYS A 162 16.22 9.09 -9.00
CA LYS A 162 17.47 9.76 -8.59
C LYS A 162 17.70 11.12 -9.28
N ASP A 163 17.30 11.24 -10.54
CA ASP A 163 17.52 12.47 -11.32
C ASP A 163 16.57 13.62 -10.93
N GLY A 164 15.67 13.42 -9.96
CA GLY A 164 14.74 14.44 -9.47
C GLY A 164 13.64 14.87 -10.46
N THR A 165 13.64 14.32 -11.67
CA THR A 165 12.67 14.62 -12.73
C THR A 165 11.74 13.43 -12.96
N LEU A 166 10.43 13.68 -12.96
CA LEU A 166 9.39 12.67 -13.20
C LEU A 166 8.65 13.02 -14.49
N THR A 167 8.96 12.27 -15.55
CA THR A 167 8.37 12.43 -16.87
C THR A 167 7.41 11.28 -17.14
N TYR A 168 6.41 11.50 -17.99
CA TYR A 168 5.49 10.45 -18.46
C TYR A 168 6.23 9.19 -18.95
N LEU A 169 7.36 9.34 -19.65
CA LEU A 169 8.18 8.22 -20.11
C LEU A 169 8.72 7.36 -18.95
N LYS A 170 9.16 7.98 -17.85
CA LYS A 170 9.62 7.26 -16.66
C LYS A 170 8.46 6.51 -16.01
N GLY A 171 7.26 7.10 -16.00
CA GLY A 171 6.03 6.42 -15.58
C GLY A 171 5.72 5.18 -16.42
N CYS A 172 5.80 5.29 -17.75
CA CYS A 172 5.60 4.14 -18.65
C CYS A 172 6.64 3.03 -18.44
N MET A 173 7.90 3.38 -18.16
CA MET A 173 8.93 2.40 -17.81
C MET A 173 8.60 1.66 -16.51
N CYS A 174 8.12 2.37 -15.48
CA CYS A 174 7.67 1.75 -14.23
C CYS A 174 6.48 0.79 -14.45
N LEU A 175 5.51 1.18 -15.28
CA LEU A 175 4.38 0.31 -15.62
C LEU A 175 4.83 -0.94 -16.39
N ALA A 176 5.73 -0.81 -17.37
CA ALA A 176 6.28 -1.95 -18.09
C ALA A 176 7.05 -2.91 -17.17
N LEU A 177 7.75 -2.37 -16.17
CA LEU A 177 8.44 -3.17 -15.15
C LEU A 177 7.47 -3.91 -14.23
N TYR A 178 6.33 -3.29 -13.89
CA TYR A 178 5.27 -3.94 -13.14
C TYR A 178 4.63 -5.10 -13.93
N ASP A 179 4.28 -4.88 -15.19
CA ASP A 179 3.68 -5.91 -16.06
C ASP A 179 4.62 -7.11 -16.31
N LEU A 180 5.94 -6.89 -16.27
CA LEU A 180 6.94 -7.95 -16.39
C LEU A 180 7.06 -8.82 -15.13
N THR A 181 6.65 -8.29 -13.98
CA THR A 181 6.75 -9.00 -12.69
C THR A 181 5.61 -10.02 -12.58
N PRO A 182 5.89 -11.29 -12.22
CA PRO A 182 4.91 -12.38 -12.23
C PRO A 182 3.87 -12.30 -11.10
#